data_AF-A0A7C4JQB3-F1
#
_entry.id   AF-A0A7C4JQB3-F1
#
_cell.length_a   1.000
_cell.length_b   1.000
_cell.length_c   1.000
_cell.angle_alpha   90.00
_cell.angle_beta   90.00
_cell.angle_gamma   90.00
#
_symmetry.space_group_name_H-M   'P 1'
#
loop_
_entity.id
_entity.type
_entity.pdbx_description
1 polymer ?
#
loop_
_entity_poly.entity_id
_entity_poly.type
_entity_poly.pdbx_seq_one_letter_code
_entity_poly.pdbx_strand_id
1 'polypeptide(L)'
;MARRVFFSFHYERDIWRVNVVRNSWVPKGNYINAGFIDAAEFEKIKRQGDQAIKRWIDEQLEGTSVTVVLIGAETYSRLWVRYEIIKSFDRGNGLLGVYIHNIEDSRGNKDIKGENPFEYVGVFIDKEGGAFYCERDGSKWVKSSLHSKCSRSFDKEYWTGNCYSFQDLLKVKTL
;
A
#
# COMPACT_ATOMS: atom_id res chain seq x y z
N MET A 1 23.34 7.54 5.16
CA MET A 1 22.47 7.67 3.96
C MET A 1 21.03 7.76 4.45
N ALA A 2 20.26 8.76 4.01
CA ALA A 2 18.88 8.95 4.43
C ALA A 2 18.00 7.82 3.86
N ARG A 3 17.20 7.14 4.70
CA ARG A 3 16.27 6.12 4.21
C ARG A 3 15.04 6.85 3.64
N ARG A 4 14.61 6.52 2.42
CA ARG A 4 13.36 7.06 1.87
C ARG A 4 12.21 6.12 2.19
N VAL A 5 11.09 6.70 2.65
CA VAL A 5 9.88 5.97 3.04
C VAL A 5 8.75 6.44 2.13
N PHE A 6 8.07 5.49 1.51
CA PHE A 6 6.85 5.73 0.75
C PHE A 6 5.64 5.65 1.68
N PHE A 7 4.72 6.61 1.59
CA PHE A 7 3.47 6.58 2.34
C PHE A 7 2.31 6.32 1.40
N SER A 8 1.51 5.31 1.74
CA SER A 8 0.31 4.88 1.02
C SER A 8 -0.92 5.15 1.90
N PHE A 9 -1.93 5.85 1.39
CA PHE A 9 -3.12 6.21 2.16
C PHE A 9 -4.30 6.58 1.25
N HIS A 10 -5.49 6.69 1.84
CA HIS A 10 -6.68 7.15 1.13
C HIS A 10 -6.72 8.69 1.10
N TYR A 11 -6.28 9.27 -0.03
CA TYR A 11 -6.17 10.72 -0.19
C TYR A 11 -7.43 11.51 0.16
N GLU A 12 -8.58 11.17 -0.42
CA GLU A 12 -9.80 11.99 -0.30
C GLU A 12 -10.35 12.08 1.13
N ARG A 13 -10.24 11.00 1.91
CA ARG A 13 -10.80 10.92 3.27
C ARG A 13 -9.79 11.23 4.36
N ASP A 14 -8.53 10.82 4.18
CA ASP A 14 -7.57 10.75 5.28
C ASP A 14 -6.49 11.82 5.24
N ILE A 15 -6.45 12.70 4.22
CA ILE A 15 -5.40 13.72 4.06
C ILE A 15 -5.16 14.55 5.32
N TRP A 16 -6.22 14.89 6.07
CA TRP A 16 -6.09 15.65 7.32
C TRP A 16 -5.37 14.85 8.42
N ARG A 17 -5.82 13.62 8.64
CA ARG A 17 -5.23 12.69 9.64
C ARG A 17 -3.78 12.37 9.29
N VAL A 18 -3.52 12.17 8.01
CA VAL A 18 -2.20 11.92 7.44
C VAL A 18 -1.27 13.13 7.63
N ASN A 19 -1.79 14.36 7.50
CA ASN A 19 -1.00 15.56 7.77
C ASN A 19 -0.59 15.66 9.25
N VAL A 20 -1.40 15.18 10.20
CA VAL A 20 -0.99 15.08 11.61
C VAL A 20 0.18 14.11 11.77
N VAL A 21 0.10 12.92 11.15
CA VAL A 21 1.21 11.95 11.13
C VAL A 21 2.46 12.58 10.53
N ARG A 22 2.33 13.25 9.38
CA ARG A 22 3.42 13.96 8.70
C ARG A 22 4.07 15.00 9.62
N ASN A 23 3.29 15.88 10.23
CA ASN A 23 3.80 16.94 11.10
C ASN A 23 4.47 16.38 12.36
N SER A 24 4.04 15.22 12.84
CA SER A 24 4.69 14.53 13.96
C SER A 24 6.02 13.85 13.57
N TRP A 25 6.15 13.47 12.30
CA TRP A 25 7.26 12.68 11.75
C TRP A 25 8.39 13.55 11.16
N VAL A 26 8.03 14.65 10.48
CA VAL A 26 8.96 15.61 9.84
C VAL A 26 10.01 16.20 10.81
N PRO A 27 9.72 16.49 12.09
CA PRO A 27 10.72 17.04 13.00
C PRO A 27 11.76 16.03 13.53
N LYS A 28 11.60 14.72 13.28
CA LYS A 28 12.28 13.67 14.08
C LYS A 28 13.37 12.85 13.36
N GLY A 29 13.73 13.11 12.10
CA GLY A 29 14.84 12.36 11.50
C GLY A 29 15.28 12.71 10.07
N ASN A 30 16.43 12.13 9.70
CA ASN A 30 17.07 12.24 8.37
C ASN A 30 16.38 11.34 7.32
N TYR A 31 15.08 11.49 7.11
CA TYR A 31 14.31 10.68 6.16
C TYR A 31 13.70 11.57 5.07
N ILE A 32 13.66 11.05 3.85
CA ILE A 32 13.01 11.72 2.71
C ILE A 32 11.69 11.01 2.47
N ASN A 33 10.58 11.75 2.56
CA ASN A 33 9.25 11.21 2.34
C ASN A 33 8.93 11.19 0.83
N ALA A 34 8.35 10.09 0.35
CA ALA A 34 7.80 9.96 -1.00
C ALA A 34 6.32 9.56 -0.92
N GLY A 35 5.56 9.83 -1.98
CA GLY A 35 4.11 9.55 -2.00
C GLY A 35 3.25 10.58 -1.27
N PHE A 36 3.74 11.81 -1.09
CA PHE A 36 2.92 12.94 -0.65
C PHE A 36 2.90 14.01 -1.74
N ILE A 37 1.75 14.19 -2.37
CA ILE A 37 1.45 15.35 -3.21
C ILE A 37 0.18 16.02 -2.72
N ASP A 38 0.00 17.29 -3.09
CA ASP A 38 -1.24 17.98 -2.77
C ASP A 38 -2.41 17.43 -3.60
N ALA A 39 -3.64 17.71 -3.15
CA ALA A 39 -4.83 17.21 -3.83
C ALA A 39 -4.95 17.73 -5.27
N ALA A 40 -4.43 18.93 -5.56
CA ALA A 40 -4.52 19.53 -6.89
C ALA A 40 -3.57 18.84 -7.88
N GLU A 41 -2.37 18.47 -7.44
CA GLU A 41 -1.39 17.71 -8.20
C GLU A 41 -1.86 16.28 -8.43
N PHE A 42 -2.46 15.64 -7.42
CA PHE A 42 -3.05 14.31 -7.59
C PHE A 42 -4.20 14.33 -8.60
N GLU A 43 -5.09 15.33 -8.52
CA GLU A 43 -6.18 15.49 -9.50
C GLU A 43 -5.65 15.76 -10.92
N LYS A 44 -4.54 16.49 -11.08
CA LYS A 44 -3.89 16.67 -12.39
C LYS A 44 -3.38 15.35 -12.96
N ILE A 45 -2.79 14.48 -12.14
CA ILE A 45 -2.32 13.17 -12.56
C ILE A 45 -3.51 12.25 -12.87
N LYS A 46 -4.55 12.29 -12.04
CA LYS A 46 -5.79 11.53 -12.22
C LYS A 46 -6.48 11.84 -13.55
N ARG A 47 -6.48 13.11 -13.97
CA ARG A 47 -7.00 13.54 -15.28
C ARG A 47 -6.21 13.01 -16.47
N GLN A 48 -4.96 12.60 -16.27
CA GLN A 48 -4.13 12.00 -17.33
C GLN A 48 -4.38 10.49 -17.47
N GLY A 49 -5.22 9.90 -16.62
CA GLY A 49 -5.66 8.51 -16.68
C GLY A 49 -4.79 7.54 -15.88
N ASP A 50 -5.25 6.29 -15.81
CA ASP A 50 -4.66 5.25 -14.95
C ASP A 50 -3.18 4.98 -15.24
N GLN A 51 -2.76 5.07 -16.50
CA GLN A 51 -1.36 4.84 -16.86
C GLN A 51 -0.44 5.96 -16.33
N ALA A 52 -0.94 7.19 -16.20
CA ALA A 52 -0.19 8.29 -15.62
C ALA A 52 -0.06 8.14 -14.11
N ILE A 53 -1.15 7.76 -13.43
CA ILE A 53 -1.12 7.46 -11.99
C ILE A 53 -0.15 6.31 -11.71
N LYS A 54 -0.21 5.23 -12.50
CA LYS A 54 0.68 4.08 -12.36
C LYS A 54 2.16 4.48 -12.49
N ARG A 55 2.50 5.25 -13.52
CA ARG A 55 3.87 5.76 -13.73
C ARG A 55 4.33 6.64 -12.59
N TRP A 56 3.48 7.56 -12.15
CA TRP A 56 3.78 8.43 -11.02
C TRP A 56 4.04 7.63 -9.73
N ILE A 57 3.22 6.63 -9.41
CA ILE A 57 3.45 5.76 -8.24
C ILE A 57 4.78 5.01 -8.38
N ASP A 58 5.07 4.46 -9.56
CA ASP A 58 6.31 3.73 -9.81
C ASP A 58 7.55 4.62 -9.55
N GLU A 59 7.52 5.86 -10.02
CA GLU A 59 8.55 6.88 -9.78
C GLU A 59 8.68 7.24 -8.29
N GLN A 60 7.55 7.41 -7.57
CA GLN A 60 7.60 7.72 -6.14
C GLN A 60 8.17 6.57 -5.30
N LEU A 61 7.99 5.33 -5.74
CA LEU A 61 8.57 4.17 -5.09
C LEU A 61 10.09 4.08 -5.32
N GLU A 62 10.67 4.80 -6.30
CA GLU A 62 12.10 4.77 -6.59
C GLU A 62 12.98 5.33 -5.47
N GLY A 63 14.00 4.56 -5.10
CA GLY A 63 14.89 4.87 -3.99
C GLY A 63 14.23 4.71 -2.61
N THR A 64 13.01 4.18 -2.51
CA THR A 64 12.36 3.86 -1.24
C THR A 64 12.71 2.44 -0.80
N SER A 65 12.77 2.24 0.52
CA SER A 65 13.10 0.93 1.11
C SER A 65 11.97 0.34 1.95
N VAL A 66 11.03 1.20 2.37
CA VAL A 66 9.89 0.84 3.20
C VAL A 66 8.68 1.60 2.69
N THR A 67 7.55 0.90 2.64
CA THR A 67 6.23 1.44 2.36
C THR A 67 5.38 1.35 3.63
N VAL A 68 4.92 2.51 4.10
CA VAL A 68 4.03 2.64 5.25
C VAL A 68 2.62 2.91 4.74
N VAL A 69 1.70 2.01 5.05
CA VAL A 69 0.28 2.15 4.75
C VAL A 69 -0.42 2.76 5.95
N LEU A 70 -0.98 3.96 5.79
CA LEU A 70 -1.76 4.64 6.81
C LEU A 70 -3.24 4.21 6.67
N ILE A 71 -3.68 3.37 7.60
CA ILE A 71 -4.95 2.62 7.53
C ILE A 71 -6.06 3.42 8.22
N GLY A 72 -6.87 4.09 7.40
CA GLY A 72 -8.18 4.64 7.73
C GLY A 72 -9.31 3.65 7.45
N ALA A 73 -10.56 4.10 7.62
CA ALA A 73 -11.75 3.24 7.54
C ALA A 73 -11.88 2.51 6.19
N GLU A 74 -11.52 3.17 5.09
CA GLU A 74 -11.75 2.69 3.73
C GLU A 74 -10.46 2.41 2.95
N THR A 75 -9.30 2.47 3.60
CA THR A 75 -8.00 2.34 2.92
C THR A 75 -7.84 1.00 2.20
N TYR A 76 -8.37 -0.09 2.79
CA TYR A 76 -8.26 -1.45 2.26
C TYR A 76 -8.94 -1.69 0.91
N SER A 77 -9.96 -0.89 0.58
CA SER A 77 -10.75 -1.03 -0.64
C SER A 77 -10.25 -0.17 -1.80
N ARG A 78 -9.25 0.69 -1.56
CA ARG A 78 -8.78 1.65 -2.57
C ARG A 78 -7.85 0.96 -3.58
N LEU A 79 -8.23 1.07 -4.85
CA LEU A 79 -7.51 0.48 -5.99
C LEU A 79 -6.00 0.84 -5.99
N TRP A 80 -5.68 2.13 -5.87
CA TRP A 80 -4.29 2.60 -5.90
C TRP A 80 -3.49 2.20 -4.67
N VAL A 81 -4.12 2.11 -3.50
CA VAL A 81 -3.46 1.59 -2.28
C VAL A 81 -3.08 0.12 -2.47
N ARG A 82 -3.97 -0.69 -3.04
CA ARG A 82 -3.65 -2.10 -3.35
C ARG A 82 -2.50 -2.21 -4.34
N TYR A 83 -2.51 -1.38 -5.39
CA TYR A 83 -1.41 -1.30 -6.35
C TYR A 83 -0.08 -0.93 -5.67
N GLU A 84 -0.08 0.13 -4.85
CA GLU A 84 1.10 0.60 -4.11
C GLU A 84 1.68 -0.50 -3.23
N ILE A 85 0.85 -1.24 -2.51
CA ILE A 85 1.26 -2.36 -1.66
C ILE A 85 1.87 -3.49 -2.50
N ILE A 86 1.16 -3.94 -3.54
CA ILE A 86 1.62 -5.02 -4.44
C ILE A 86 2.95 -4.64 -5.09
N LYS A 87 3.05 -3.44 -5.65
CA LYS A 87 4.27 -2.96 -6.31
C LYS A 87 5.43 -2.81 -5.35
N SER A 88 5.18 -2.29 -4.15
CA SER A 88 6.18 -2.20 -3.08
C SER A 88 6.72 -3.58 -2.71
N PHE A 89 5.84 -4.56 -2.54
CA PHE A 89 6.24 -5.93 -2.27
C PHE A 89 7.06 -6.52 -3.42
N ASP A 90 6.63 -6.36 -4.68
CA ASP A 90 7.34 -6.88 -5.86
C ASP A 90 8.76 -6.32 -5.97
N ARG A 91 8.94 -5.06 -5.60
CA ARG A 91 10.24 -4.37 -5.55
C ARG A 91 11.13 -4.78 -4.38
N GLY A 92 10.60 -5.49 -3.39
CA GLY A 92 11.34 -5.86 -2.18
C GLY A 92 11.32 -4.82 -1.07
N ASN A 93 10.42 -3.84 -1.11
CA ASN A 93 10.25 -2.90 0.01
C ASN A 93 9.72 -3.64 1.25
N GLY A 94 10.14 -3.20 2.44
CA GLY A 94 9.45 -3.55 3.68
C GLY A 94 8.04 -2.94 3.72
N LEU A 95 7.06 -3.67 4.23
CA LEU A 95 5.68 -3.20 4.40
C LEU A 95 5.36 -2.98 5.88
N LEU A 96 4.71 -1.87 6.20
CA LEU A 96 4.25 -1.54 7.55
C LEU A 96 2.84 -0.95 7.47
N GLY A 97 1.93 -1.42 8.32
CA GLY A 97 0.60 -0.80 8.48
C GLY A 97 0.52 0.00 9.77
N VAL A 98 -0.04 1.21 9.70
CA VAL A 98 -0.29 2.07 10.86
C VAL A 98 -1.73 2.54 10.84
N TYR A 99 -2.49 2.22 11.88
CA TYR A 99 -3.88 2.66 11.98
C TYR A 99 -3.98 4.14 12.36
N ILE A 100 -4.74 4.92 11.59
CA ILE A 100 -4.91 6.37 11.80
C ILE A 100 -6.32 6.80 12.23
N HIS A 101 -7.24 5.84 12.42
CA HIS A 101 -8.65 6.10 12.79
C HIS A 101 -8.83 6.90 14.09
N ASN A 102 -7.89 6.81 15.04
CA ASN A 102 -7.94 7.55 16.30
C ASN A 102 -7.46 9.02 16.19
N ILE A 103 -6.94 9.42 15.02
CA ILE A 103 -6.56 10.80 14.75
C ILE A 103 -7.80 11.56 14.31
N GLU A 104 -8.01 12.73 14.90
CA GLU A 104 -9.13 13.60 14.59
C GLU A 104 -9.00 14.23 13.19
N ASP A 105 -10.13 14.41 12.50
CA ASP A 105 -10.19 15.23 11.29
C ASP A 105 -10.26 16.73 11.61
N SER A 106 -10.46 17.55 10.58
CA SER A 106 -10.59 19.01 10.72
C SER A 106 -11.77 19.47 11.56
N ARG A 107 -12.71 18.57 11.87
CA ARG A 107 -13.89 18.84 12.71
C ARG A 107 -13.76 18.24 14.11
N GLY A 108 -12.61 17.69 14.47
CA GLY A 108 -12.39 17.06 15.78
C GLY A 108 -12.96 15.65 15.90
N ASN A 109 -13.38 15.01 14.79
CA ASN A 109 -14.00 13.69 14.85
C ASN A 109 -12.99 12.57 14.56
N LYS A 110 -13.07 11.50 15.36
CA LYS A 110 -12.37 10.25 15.09
C LYS A 110 -13.14 9.41 14.07
N ASP A 111 -12.44 8.48 13.43
CA ASP A 111 -13.02 7.57 12.46
C ASP A 111 -13.14 6.14 13.04
N ILE A 112 -13.84 5.27 12.33
CA ILE A 112 -13.86 3.83 12.63
C ILE A 112 -12.57 3.17 12.18
N LYS A 113 -12.15 2.12 12.91
CA LYS A 113 -10.98 1.31 12.52
C LYS A 113 -11.32 0.55 11.23
N GLY A 114 -10.55 0.81 10.18
CA GLY A 114 -10.68 0.09 8.92
C GLY A 114 -10.11 -1.32 8.97
N GLU A 115 -10.40 -2.09 7.93
CA GLU A 115 -9.83 -3.42 7.74
C GLU A 115 -8.34 -3.36 7.38
N ASN A 116 -7.61 -4.45 7.60
CA ASN A 116 -6.19 -4.55 7.27
C ASN A 116 -5.99 -4.70 5.75
N PRO A 117 -5.40 -3.73 5.04
CA PRO A 117 -5.22 -3.82 3.58
C PRO A 117 -4.38 -5.02 3.12
N PHE A 118 -3.48 -5.53 3.98
CA PHE A 118 -2.62 -6.67 3.64
C PHE A 118 -3.37 -8.01 3.58
N GLU A 119 -4.61 -8.08 4.06
CA GLU A 119 -5.49 -9.25 3.92
C GLU A 119 -6.25 -9.26 2.58
N TYR A 120 -6.21 -8.14 1.85
CA TYR A 120 -6.94 -7.91 0.60
C TYR A 120 -6.06 -7.98 -0.64
N VAL A 121 -4.75 -8.13 -0.45
CA VAL A 121 -3.76 -8.32 -1.51
C VAL A 121 -2.89 -9.51 -1.17
N GLY A 122 -2.43 -10.21 -2.20
CA GLY A 122 -1.74 -11.47 -2.03
C GLY A 122 -1.00 -11.92 -3.27
N VAL A 123 -0.43 -13.10 -3.17
CA VAL A 123 0.21 -13.81 -4.28
C VAL A 123 -0.39 -15.21 -4.36
N PHE A 124 -0.81 -15.60 -5.56
CA PHE A 124 -1.09 -16.98 -5.88
C PHE A 124 0.20 -17.65 -6.31
N ILE A 125 0.46 -18.85 -5.79
CA ILE A 125 1.64 -19.65 -6.15
C ILE A 125 1.15 -21.04 -6.54
N ASP A 126 1.39 -21.44 -7.79
CA ASP A 126 1.04 -22.76 -8.29
C ASP A 126 2.00 -23.84 -7.75
N LYS A 127 1.72 -25.10 -8.10
CA LYS A 127 2.51 -26.26 -7.63
C LYS A 127 3.87 -26.39 -8.34
N GLU A 128 4.12 -25.61 -9.37
CA GLU A 128 5.34 -25.59 -10.18
C GLU A 128 6.22 -24.36 -9.86
N GLY A 129 5.75 -23.49 -8.95
CA GLY A 129 6.44 -22.28 -8.52
C GLY A 129 6.11 -21.03 -9.34
N GLY A 130 5.21 -21.13 -10.32
CA GLY A 130 4.65 -19.99 -11.02
C GLY A 130 3.78 -19.15 -10.09
N ALA A 131 3.90 -17.82 -10.21
CA ALA A 131 3.22 -16.91 -9.30
C ALA A 131 2.61 -15.70 -10.01
N PHE A 132 1.50 -15.20 -9.47
CA PHE A 132 0.89 -13.95 -9.88
C PHE A 132 0.26 -13.23 -8.69
N TYR A 133 0.24 -11.90 -8.73
CA TYR A 133 -0.42 -11.11 -7.70
C TYR A 133 -1.92 -11.12 -7.86
N CYS A 134 -2.61 -11.22 -6.73
CA CYS A 134 -4.05 -11.29 -6.64
C CYS A 134 -4.59 -10.32 -5.60
N GLU A 135 -5.87 -9.99 -5.77
CA GLU A 135 -6.62 -9.10 -4.92
C GLU A 135 -7.90 -9.81 -4.48
N ARG A 136 -8.37 -9.46 -3.29
CA ARG A 136 -9.60 -10.02 -2.75
C ARG A 136 -10.79 -9.18 -3.21
N ASP A 137 -11.72 -9.84 -3.88
CA ASP A 137 -13.01 -9.32 -4.30
C ASP A 137 -14.13 -10.12 -3.61
N GLY A 138 -14.65 -9.55 -2.53
CA GLY A 138 -15.53 -10.25 -1.60
C GLY A 138 -14.88 -11.51 -1.01
N SER A 139 -15.46 -12.67 -1.31
CA SER A 139 -14.94 -13.96 -0.84
C SER A 139 -13.93 -14.62 -1.78
N LYS A 140 -13.67 -14.03 -2.96
CA LYS A 140 -12.83 -14.63 -4.01
C LYS A 140 -11.53 -13.88 -4.18
N TRP A 141 -10.50 -14.61 -4.61
CA TRP A 141 -9.26 -14.03 -5.10
C TRP A 141 -9.33 -13.89 -6.62
N VAL A 142 -9.01 -12.71 -7.11
CA VAL A 142 -8.94 -12.40 -8.54
C VAL A 142 -7.53 -11.90 -8.88
N LYS A 143 -7.08 -12.11 -10.12
CA LYS A 143 -5.80 -11.54 -10.57
C LYS A 143 -5.84 -10.02 -10.42
N SER A 144 -4.76 -9.42 -9.91
CA SER A 144 -4.67 -7.97 -9.80
C SER A 144 -4.86 -7.33 -11.18
N SER A 145 -5.76 -6.36 -11.26
CA SER A 145 -6.07 -5.66 -12.51
C SER A 145 -4.93 -4.72 -12.92
N LEU A 146 -4.20 -4.15 -11.96
CA LEU A 146 -3.16 -3.16 -12.20
C LEU A 146 -1.74 -3.77 -12.25
N HIS A 147 -1.48 -4.86 -11.52
CA HIS A 147 -0.17 -5.52 -11.51
C HIS A 147 -0.27 -7.01 -11.19
N SER A 148 -0.57 -7.85 -12.18
CA SER A 148 -0.66 -9.30 -11.97
C SER A 148 0.68 -10.05 -12.05
N LYS A 149 1.69 -9.50 -12.74
CA LYS A 149 2.97 -10.20 -12.94
C LYS A 149 3.78 -10.22 -11.64
N CYS A 150 4.16 -11.41 -11.17
CA CYS A 150 5.09 -11.57 -10.07
C CYS A 150 6.53 -11.64 -10.59
N SER A 151 7.39 -10.78 -10.08
CA SER A 151 8.83 -10.79 -10.38
C SER A 151 9.65 -11.56 -9.33
N ARG A 152 9.00 -12.00 -8.25
CA ARG A 152 9.61 -12.70 -7.12
C ARG A 152 9.44 -14.21 -7.23
N SER A 153 10.41 -14.94 -6.70
CA SER A 153 10.35 -16.38 -6.46
C SER A 153 10.03 -16.67 -5.00
N PHE A 154 9.47 -17.85 -4.75
CA PHE A 154 9.08 -18.31 -3.42
C PHE A 154 9.65 -19.69 -3.14
N ASP A 155 9.91 -19.97 -1.86
CA ASP A 155 10.38 -21.27 -1.40
C ASP A 155 9.37 -22.37 -1.73
N LYS A 156 9.87 -23.60 -1.93
CA LYS A 156 9.05 -24.76 -2.34
C LYS A 156 7.91 -25.07 -1.38
N GLU A 157 8.03 -24.70 -0.10
CA GLU A 157 6.97 -24.87 0.89
C GLU A 157 5.68 -24.11 0.52
N TYR A 158 5.77 -23.03 -0.26
CA TYR A 158 4.62 -22.25 -0.69
C TYR A 158 3.97 -22.77 -1.99
N TRP A 159 4.60 -23.72 -2.69
CA TRP A 159 4.17 -24.25 -4.00
C TRP A 159 2.99 -25.20 -3.87
N THR A 160 1.83 -24.63 -3.57
CA THR A 160 0.66 -25.39 -3.10
C THR A 160 -0.54 -25.25 -4.02
N GLY A 161 -0.54 -24.27 -4.93
CA GLY A 161 -1.73 -23.90 -5.70
C GLY A 161 -2.72 -23.03 -4.93
N ASN A 162 -2.25 -22.27 -3.94
CA ASN A 162 -3.07 -21.42 -3.08
C ASN A 162 -2.71 -19.93 -3.21
N CYS A 163 -3.64 -19.07 -2.82
CA CYS A 163 -3.38 -17.64 -2.59
C CYS A 163 -2.90 -17.43 -1.15
N TYR A 164 -1.83 -16.67 -1.00
CA TYR A 164 -1.31 -16.21 0.28
C TYR A 164 -1.53 -14.71 0.39
N SER A 165 -2.27 -14.28 1.41
CA SER A 165 -2.37 -12.85 1.70
C SER A 165 -1.00 -12.32 2.11
N PHE A 166 -0.74 -11.03 1.90
CA PHE A 166 0.52 -10.44 2.35
C PHE A 166 0.63 -10.43 3.88
N GLN A 167 -0.50 -10.36 4.59
CA GLN A 167 -0.53 -10.51 6.04
C GLN A 167 0.08 -11.85 6.47
N ASP A 168 -0.36 -12.95 5.85
CA ASP A 168 0.09 -14.31 6.18
C ASP A 168 1.54 -14.53 5.75
N LEU A 169 1.89 -14.08 4.55
CA LEU A 169 3.19 -14.33 3.93
C LEU A 169 4.33 -13.57 4.63
N LEU A 170 4.10 -12.32 5.00
CA LEU A 170 5.14 -11.46 5.57
C LEU A 170 5.12 -11.40 7.10
N LYS A 171 4.10 -11.98 7.73
CA LYS A 171 3.78 -11.73 9.15
C LYS A 171 3.77 -10.23 9.45
N VAL A 172 3.12 -9.44 8.58
CA VAL A 172 3.15 -7.97 8.68
C VAL A 172 2.64 -7.55 10.05
N LYS A 173 3.41 -6.70 10.73
CA LYS A 173 2.96 -6.04 11.95
C LYS A 173 2.11 -4.83 11.57
N THR A 174 0.87 -4.80 12.02
CA THR A 174 0.04 -3.60 12.03
C THR A 174 0.11 -2.98 13.42
N LEU A 175 0.36 -1.67 13.47
CA LEU A 175 0.54 -0.88 14.69
C LEU A 175 -0.64 0.07 14.92
#